data_AF-A0A9D8Y4I6-F1
#
_entry.id   AF-A0A9D8Y4I6-F1
#
_cell.length_a   1.000
_cell.length_b   1.000
_cell.length_c   1.000
_cell.angle_alpha   90.00
_cell.angle_beta   90.00
_cell.angle_gamma   90.00
#
_symmetry.space_group_name_H-M   'P 1'
#
loop_
_entity.id
_entity.type
_entity.pdbx_description
1 polymer ?
#
loop_
_entity_poly.entity_id
_entity_poly.type
_entity_poly.pdbx_seq_one_letter_code
_entity_poly.pdbx_strand_id
1 'polypeptide(L)'
;MIRVIYRWNVSPERKQEFADAWQKATRAIHGETPGALGSFCLENIEDVDEVLTVALWHSEQQWRDFIGSAKQGPMAALHDIGTLLSTTPYNQLGDETVALEL
;
A
#
# COMPACT_ATOMS: atom_id res chain seq x y z
N MET A 1 16.43 2.45 1.31
CA MET A 1 14.95 2.49 1.25
C MET A 1 14.44 1.09 0.98
N ILE A 2 13.22 0.79 1.41
CA ILE A 2 12.56 -0.49 1.11
C ILE A 2 11.23 -0.24 0.40
N ARG A 3 10.82 -1.19 -0.43
CA ARG A 3 9.46 -1.28 -0.95
C ARG A 3 8.73 -2.39 -0.20
N VAL A 4 7.46 -2.19 0.11
CA VAL A 4 6.62 -3.23 0.72
C VAL A 4 5.42 -3.46 -0.16
N ILE A 5 5.26 -4.70 -0.64
CA ILE A 5 4.13 -5.11 -1.46
C ILE A 5 3.09 -5.74 -0.55
N TYR A 6 1.90 -5.14 -0.52
CA TYR A 6 0.72 -5.73 0.10
C TYR A 6 -0.16 -6.26 -1.02
N ARG A 7 -0.43 -7.56 -0.99
CA ARG A 7 -1.31 -8.22 -1.96
C ARG A 7 -2.68 -8.40 -1.35
N TRP A 8 -3.70 -7.92 -2.03
CA TRP A 8 -5.08 -7.93 -1.59
C TRP A 8 -5.95 -8.73 -2.55
N ASN A 9 -6.93 -9.45 -2.01
CA ASN A 9 -8.09 -9.88 -2.75
C ASN A 9 -9.22 -8.87 -2.49
N VAL A 10 -9.74 -8.26 -3.56
CA VAL A 10 -10.78 -7.24 -3.54
C VAL A 10 -11.79 -7.58 -4.64
N SER A 11 -13.07 -7.69 -4.27
CA SER A 11 -14.14 -7.89 -5.25
C SER A 11 -14.12 -6.78 -6.32
N PRO A 12 -14.31 -7.10 -7.61
CA PRO A 12 -14.29 -6.11 -8.70
C PRO A 12 -15.29 -4.97 -8.48
N GLU A 13 -16.44 -5.28 -7.88
CA GLU A 13 -17.53 -4.34 -7.59
C GLU A 13 -17.13 -3.28 -6.54
N ARG A 14 -16.12 -3.58 -5.71
CA ARG A 14 -15.63 -2.70 -4.63
C ARG A 14 -14.26 -2.10 -4.92
N LYS A 15 -13.71 -2.26 -6.13
CA LYS A 15 -12.37 -1.75 -6.47
C LYS A 15 -12.23 -0.25 -6.31
N GLN A 16 -13.22 0.52 -6.76
CA GLN A 16 -13.19 1.98 -6.63
C GLN A 16 -13.26 2.40 -5.15
N GLU A 17 -14.13 1.74 -4.37
CA GLU A 17 -14.22 1.95 -2.91
C GLU A 17 -12.88 1.66 -2.22
N PHE A 18 -12.22 0.56 -2.60
CA PHE A 18 -10.90 0.20 -2.10
C PHE A 18 -9.84 1.25 -2.47
N ALA A 19 -9.82 1.70 -3.72
CA ALA A 19 -8.87 2.70 -4.21
C ALA A 19 -9.02 4.05 -3.47
N ASP A 20 -10.27 4.49 -3.23
CA ASP A 20 -10.54 5.73 -2.50
C ASP A 20 -10.11 5.61 -1.01
N ALA A 21 -10.44 4.48 -0.38
CA ALA A 21 -10.01 4.19 0.99
C ALA A 21 -8.48 4.12 1.09
N TRP A 22 -7.81 3.51 0.11
CA TRP A 22 -6.36 3.40 0.04
C TRP A 22 -5.70 4.76 -0.14
N GLN A 23 -6.26 5.61 -1.00
CA GLN A 23 -5.72 6.95 -1.22
C GLN A 23 -5.78 7.76 0.07
N LYS A 24 -6.91 7.73 0.78
CA LYS A 24 -7.08 8.41 2.07
C LYS A 24 -6.11 7.88 3.12
N ALA A 25 -6.03 6.56 3.29
CA ALA A 25 -5.14 5.92 4.24
C ALA A 25 -3.67 6.25 3.94
N THR A 26 -3.24 6.13 2.68
CA THR A 26 -1.86 6.39 2.27
C THR A 26 -1.46 7.84 2.51
N ARG A 27 -2.34 8.81 2.22
CA ARG A 27 -2.08 10.24 2.48
C ARG A 27 -1.91 10.52 3.97
N ALA A 28 -2.77 9.95 4.82
CA ALA A 28 -2.66 10.08 6.27
C ALA A 28 -1.35 9.46 6.79
N ILE A 29 -1.05 8.21 6.39
CA ILE A 29 0.17 7.50 6.81
C ILE A 29 1.42 8.28 6.39
N HIS A 30 1.50 8.74 5.14
CA HIS A 30 2.63 9.54 4.66
C HIS A 30 2.80 10.85 5.47
N GLY A 31 1.70 11.54 5.79
CA GLY A 31 1.75 12.82 6.51
C GLY A 31 2.13 12.69 7.98
N GLU A 32 1.81 11.56 8.61
CA GLU A 32 1.87 11.40 10.07
C GLU A 32 2.90 10.38 10.54
N THR A 33 3.35 9.46 9.67
CA THR A 33 4.23 8.35 10.05
C THR A 33 5.66 8.58 9.56
N PRO A 34 6.65 8.69 10.48
CA PRO A 34 8.04 8.85 10.11
C PRO A 34 8.54 7.76 9.15
N GLY A 35 9.10 8.19 8.01
CA GLY A 35 9.70 7.29 7.03
C GLY A 35 8.72 6.67 6.02
N ALA A 36 7.41 6.93 6.12
CA ALA A 36 6.46 6.56 5.08
C ALA A 36 6.53 7.56 3.91
N LEU A 37 6.85 7.08 2.70
CA LEU A 37 7.11 7.93 1.53
C LEU A 37 6.02 7.82 0.44
N GLY A 38 4.86 7.27 0.81
CA GLY A 38 3.72 7.05 -0.10
C GLY A 38 3.67 5.63 -0.67
N SER A 39 2.73 5.39 -1.58
CA SER A 39 2.57 4.09 -2.23
C SER A 39 1.91 4.21 -3.60
N PHE A 40 2.00 3.14 -4.40
CA PHE A 40 1.18 2.94 -5.60
C PHE A 40 0.06 1.93 -5.30
N CYS A 41 -1.06 2.03 -6.01
CA CYS A 41 -2.13 1.02 -6.04
C CYS A 41 -2.28 0.54 -7.48
N LEU A 42 -2.21 -0.77 -7.67
CA LEU A 42 -2.21 -1.43 -8.97
C LEU A 42 -3.30 -2.50 -8.97
N GLU A 43 -4.05 -2.55 -10.05
CA GLU A 43 -4.96 -3.65 -10.36
C GLU A 43 -4.23 -4.66 -11.24
N ASN A 44 -4.42 -5.96 -11.00
CA ASN A 44 -3.90 -6.98 -11.90
C ASN A 44 -4.78 -7.06 -13.17
N ILE A 45 -4.13 -7.14 -14.34
CA ILE A 45 -4.78 -7.14 -15.66
C ILE A 45 -5.43 -8.50 -15.96
N GLU A 46 -4.91 -9.58 -15.40
CA GLU A 46 -5.38 -10.96 -15.64
C GLU A 46 -6.27 -11.47 -14.49
N ASP A 47 -5.88 -11.17 -13.25
CA ASP A 47 -6.67 -11.51 -12.06
C ASP A 47 -7.46 -10.29 -11.57
N VAL A 48 -8.73 -10.23 -11.96
CA VAL A 48 -9.60 -9.11 -11.60
C VAL A 48 -9.96 -9.06 -10.11
N ASP A 49 -9.55 -9.99 -9.27
CA ASP A 49 -9.73 -9.87 -7.82
C ASP A 49 -8.45 -9.38 -7.12
N GLU A 50 -7.31 -9.34 -7.83
CA GLU A 50 -6.04 -8.94 -7.23
C GLU A 50 -5.78 -7.43 -7.32
N VAL A 51 -5.45 -6.86 -6.16
CA VAL A 51 -4.93 -5.50 -6.02
C VAL A 51 -3.59 -5.54 -5.29
N LEU A 52 -2.59 -4.84 -5.83
CA LEU A 52 -1.30 -4.63 -5.18
C LEU A 52 -1.18 -3.18 -4.71
N THR A 53 -0.84 -2.99 -3.44
CA THR A 53 -0.38 -1.67 -2.97
C THR A 53 1.12 -1.75 -2.65
N VAL A 54 1.91 -0.88 -3.26
CA VAL A 54 3.39 -0.91 -3.17
C VAL A 54 3.87 0.33 -2.44
N ALA A 55 4.15 0.19 -1.14
CA ALA A 55 4.60 1.30 -0.29
C ALA A 55 6.11 1.50 -0.37
N LEU A 56 6.55 2.77 -0.27
CA LEU A 56 7.95 3.15 -0.13
C LEU A 56 8.23 3.59 1.31
N TRP A 57 9.30 3.05 1.88
CA TRP A 57 9.75 3.41 3.22
C TRP A 57 11.23 3.79 3.22
N HIS A 58 11.57 4.74 4.08
CA HIS A 58 12.95 5.19 4.24
C HIS A 58 13.85 4.07 4.82
N SER A 59 13.34 3.31 5.81
CA SER A 59 14.03 2.16 6.41
C SER A 59 13.07 1.00 6.74
N GLU A 60 13.63 -0.20 6.88
CA GLU A 60 12.89 -1.39 7.35
C GLU A 60 12.36 -1.22 8.78
N GLN A 61 13.16 -0.63 9.67
CA GLN A 61 12.76 -0.44 11.07
C GLN A 61 11.50 0.42 11.18
N GLN A 62 11.44 1.54 10.47
CA GLN A 62 10.27 2.43 10.48
C GLN A 62 9.01 1.74 9.97
N TRP A 63 9.14 0.90 8.94
CA TRP A 63 8.02 0.08 8.48
C TRP A 63 7.59 -0.95 9.54
N ARG A 64 8.53 -1.62 10.22
CA ARG A 64 8.23 -2.59 11.27
C ARG A 64 7.53 -1.96 12.47
N ASP A 65 7.96 -0.76 12.86
CA ASP A 65 7.35 0.01 13.95
C ASP A 65 5.89 0.38 13.61
N PHE A 66 5.62 0.71 12.35
CA PHE A 66 4.28 1.01 11.86
C PHE A 66 3.38 -0.23 11.76
N ILE A 67 3.84 -1.29 11.09
CA ILE A 67 2.96 -2.38 10.63
C ILE A 67 2.30 -3.15 11.78
N GLY A 68 2.91 -3.17 12.96
CA GLY A 68 2.36 -3.82 14.16
C GLY A 68 1.02 -3.25 14.64
N SER A 69 0.74 -1.96 14.37
CA SER A 69 -0.52 -1.29 14.76
C SER A 69 -1.43 -0.94 13.58
N ALA A 70 -0.90 -1.03 12.35
CA ALA A 70 -1.57 -0.54 11.14
C ALA A 70 -2.96 -1.15 10.89
N LYS A 71 -3.14 -2.45 11.20
CA LYS A 71 -4.40 -3.18 10.97
C LYS A 71 -5.60 -2.59 11.72
N GLN A 72 -5.39 -2.05 12.92
CA GLN A 72 -6.45 -1.48 13.77
C GLN A 72 -6.57 0.04 13.65
N GLY A 73 -5.67 0.68 12.91
CA GLY A 73 -5.66 2.12 12.70
C GLY A 73 -5.88 2.47 11.24
N PRO A 74 -4.87 3.04 10.56
CA PRO A 74 -5.06 3.68 9.26
C PRO A 74 -5.44 2.72 8.13
N MET A 75 -5.26 1.40 8.28
CA MET A 75 -5.62 0.40 7.27
C MET A 75 -6.94 -0.31 7.54
N ALA A 76 -7.67 0.05 8.60
CA ALA A 76 -8.91 -0.66 8.99
C ALA A 76 -9.94 -0.71 7.85
N ALA A 77 -10.19 0.42 7.19
CA ALA A 77 -11.13 0.49 6.06
C ALA A 77 -10.74 -0.43 4.89
N LEU A 78 -9.44 -0.63 4.63
CA LEU A 78 -8.99 -1.56 3.60
C LEU A 78 -9.31 -3.01 3.96
N HIS A 79 -9.20 -3.36 5.24
CA HIS A 79 -9.57 -4.68 5.74
C HIS A 79 -11.08 -4.94 5.75
N ASP A 80 -11.91 -3.90 5.79
CA ASP A 80 -13.37 -4.02 5.64
C ASP A 80 -13.79 -4.23 4.18
N ILE A 81 -12.94 -3.82 3.24
CA ILE A 81 -13.22 -3.89 1.79
C ILE A 81 -12.61 -5.13 1.14
N GLY A 82 -11.38 -5.48 1.53
CA GLY A 82 -10.60 -6.56 0.93
C GLY A 82 -9.84 -7.41 1.94
N THR A 83 -9.40 -8.58 1.48
CA THR A 83 -8.60 -9.52 2.28
C THR A 83 -7.13 -9.36 1.94
N LEU A 84 -6.31 -8.97 2.93
CA LEU A 84 -4.85 -8.96 2.78
C LEU A 84 -4.32 -10.39 2.70
N LEU A 85 -3.78 -10.78 1.54
CA LEU A 85 -3.23 -12.09 1.27
C LEU A 85 -1.77 -12.23 1.71
N SER A 86 -0.96 -11.19 1.52
CA SER A 86 0.45 -11.19 1.91
C SER A 86 1.03 -9.79 2.09
N THR A 87 2.12 -9.71 2.84
CA THR A 87 2.93 -8.49 3.01
C THR A 87 4.40 -8.87 2.88
N THR A 88 5.07 -8.33 1.86
CA THR A 88 6.44 -8.72 1.54
C THR A 88 7.34 -7.50 1.37
N PRO A 89 8.37 -7.31 2.23
CA PRO A 89 9.35 -6.23 2.10
C PRO A 89 10.49 -6.60 1.14
N TYR A 90 11.00 -5.60 0.43
CA TYR A 90 12.11 -5.71 -0.52
C TYR A 90 13.06 -4.51 -0.37
N ASN A 91 14.37 -4.76 -0.49
CA ASN A 91 15.34 -3.68 -0.64
C ASN A 91 15.21 -3.09 -2.06
N GLN A 92 15.03 -1.78 -2.16
CA GLN A 92 15.04 -1.10 -3.45
C GLN A 92 16.49 -0.95 -3.93
N LEU A 93 16.82 -1.58 -5.06
CA LEU A 93 18.15 -1.49 -5.67
C LEU A 93 18.29 -0.31 -6.65
N GLY A 94 17.18 0.17 -7.21
CA GLY A 94 17.13 1.30 -8.15
C GLY A 94 15.68 1.71 -8.45
N ASP A 95 15.51 2.88 -9.06
CA ASP A 95 14.23 3.42 -9.53
C ASP A 95 14.49 4.38 -10.70
N GLU A 96 14.09 3.98 -11.91
CA GLU A 96 14.23 4.75 -13.16
C GLU A 96 12.85 5.20 -13.69
N THR A 97 11.86 5.31 -12.80
CA THR A 97 10.55 5.82 -13.19
C THR A 97 10.66 7.30 -13.53
N VAL A 98 10.12 7.69 -14.68
CA VAL A 98 9.98 9.11 -15.04
C VAL A 98 8.81 9.70 -14.26
N ALA A 99 9.01 10.88 -13.67
CA ALA A 99 7.91 11.63 -13.09
C ALA A 99 6.95 12.01 -14.23
N LEU A 100 5.71 11.51 -14.17
CA LEU A 100 4.65 11.98 -15.05
C LEU A 100 4.18 13.33 -14.48
N GLU A 101 4.31 14.41 -15.26
CA GLU A 101 3.57 15.63 -15.00
C GLU A 101 2.08 15.30 -15.23
N LEU A 102 1.35 15.04 -14.13
CA LEU A 102 -0.09 14.81 -14.12
C LEU A 102 -0.85 16.13 -13.99
#